data_AF-D7CME0-F1
#
_entry.id   AF-D7CME0-F1
#
_cell.length_a   1.000
_cell.length_b   1.000
_cell.length_c   1.000
_cell.angle_alpha   90.00
_cell.angle_beta   90.00
_cell.angle_gamma   90.00
#
_symmetry.space_group_name_H-M   'P 1'
#
loop_
_entity.id
_entity.type
_entity.pdbx_description
1 polymer ?
#
loop_
_entity_poly.entity_id
_entity_poly.type
_entity_poly.pdbx_seq_one_letter_code
_entity_poly.pdbx_strand_id
1 'polypeptide(L)'
;MVVSPRHMLTGAAVVECYPRGAVKTAEWKKDGEYHRTDGPAFLRYTEDGFLVEERWYLNGLLHREDGPARIVCNPIGTESREEWYFSGLRHRDQGPAYIAHEQTEGRIKREERWYIKGCLHREHEPAVLVFLTREGETVLVCREWWYKDQRHCENGPAQETFYDTGTIRSRKWYVNDRLHRPDGPAVEEYFTSGKLRLEEWYLYGKLHRDGGPARQMYNSSGSCLARYWLCHGQYHRDDGPAVEIIHTKGYKLIPARTYYYLEGKLIAANQFQQKARLYRLSKSLAWNSDEPFRL
;
A
#
# COMPACT_ATOMS: atom_id res chain seq x y z
N MET A 1 22.83 -35.57 12.88
CA MET A 1 22.97 -34.40 13.77
C MET A 1 23.81 -33.36 13.06
N VAL A 2 23.18 -32.29 12.58
CA VAL A 2 23.91 -31.10 12.11
C VAL A 2 23.27 -29.94 12.84
N VAL A 3 23.77 -29.67 14.05
CA VAL A 3 23.66 -28.33 14.63
C VAL A 3 24.35 -27.44 13.60
N SER A 4 23.59 -26.61 12.86
CA SER A 4 24.19 -25.67 11.92
C SER A 4 25.22 -24.84 12.71
N PRO A 5 26.51 -24.83 12.33
CA PRO A 5 27.62 -24.45 13.21
C PRO A 5 27.72 -22.94 13.49
N ARG A 6 26.66 -22.17 13.26
CA ARG A 6 26.73 -20.71 13.29
C ARG A 6 26.74 -20.12 14.71
N HIS A 7 26.29 -20.83 15.73
CA HIS A 7 26.22 -20.28 17.08
C HIS A 7 26.58 -21.34 18.13
N MET A 8 27.82 -21.33 18.62
CA MET A 8 28.13 -22.02 19.89
C MET A 8 27.39 -21.29 21.01
N LEU A 9 26.74 -22.05 21.90
CA LEU A 9 26.16 -21.52 23.14
C LEU A 9 27.31 -21.15 24.08
N THR A 10 27.90 -19.97 23.87
CA THR A 10 28.97 -19.42 24.70
C THR A 10 28.39 -18.52 25.80
N GLY A 11 29.04 -18.49 26.96
CA GLY A 11 28.59 -17.70 28.12
C GLY A 11 27.45 -18.36 28.92
N ALA A 12 27.03 -17.68 30.00
CA ALA A 12 25.96 -18.15 30.87
C ALA A 12 24.59 -17.89 30.23
N ALA A 13 24.04 -18.92 29.57
CA ALA A 13 22.69 -18.89 28.99
C ALA A 13 21.70 -19.61 29.91
N VAL A 14 20.47 -19.09 30.00
CA VAL A 14 19.31 -19.84 30.49
C VAL A 14 18.77 -20.65 29.32
N VAL A 15 18.65 -21.97 29.49
CA VAL A 15 18.23 -22.89 28.43
C VAL A 15 16.92 -23.57 28.83
N GLU A 16 15.92 -23.47 27.96
CA GLU A 16 14.69 -24.27 28.05
C GLU A 16 14.80 -25.45 27.08
N CYS A 17 14.39 -26.65 27.49
CA CYS A 17 14.39 -27.85 26.66
C CYS A 17 12.99 -28.41 26.44
N TYR A 18 12.78 -29.06 25.31
CA TYR A 18 11.63 -29.93 25.06
C TYR A 18 11.66 -31.17 25.97
N PRO A 19 10.52 -31.89 26.15
CA PRO A 19 10.46 -33.10 26.99
C PRO A 19 11.51 -34.17 26.62
N ARG A 20 11.90 -34.24 25.34
CA ARG A 20 12.91 -35.18 24.82
C ARG A 20 14.35 -34.69 25.00
N GLY A 21 14.56 -33.56 25.66
CA GLY A 21 15.88 -32.99 25.97
C GLY A 21 16.49 -32.09 24.89
N ALA A 22 15.86 -31.97 23.72
CA ALA A 22 16.28 -31.02 22.69
C ALA A 22 16.14 -29.57 23.20
N VAL A 23 17.11 -28.72 22.89
CA VAL A 23 17.05 -27.28 23.25
C VAL A 23 15.88 -26.64 22.51
N LYS A 24 15.04 -25.91 23.25
CA LYS A 24 13.91 -25.14 22.75
C LYS A 24 14.26 -23.66 22.65
N THR A 25 14.82 -23.10 23.71
CA THR A 25 15.33 -21.72 23.73
C THR A 25 16.68 -21.63 24.43
N ALA A 26 17.46 -20.62 24.05
CA ALA A 26 18.62 -20.19 24.81
C ALA A 26 18.58 -18.66 24.95
N GLU A 27 18.74 -18.18 26.18
CA GLU A 27 18.54 -16.78 26.57
C GLU A 27 19.73 -16.24 27.34
N TRP A 28 20.19 -15.05 26.98
CA TRP A 28 21.23 -14.31 27.71
C TRP A 28 20.63 -13.06 28.29
N LYS A 29 20.75 -12.92 29.61
CA LYS A 29 20.17 -11.82 30.38
C LYS A 29 21.21 -11.17 31.27
N LYS A 30 21.11 -9.85 31.43
CA LYS A 30 21.85 -9.04 32.40
C LYS A 30 20.82 -8.25 33.21
N ASP A 31 20.88 -8.36 34.53
CA ASP A 31 19.95 -7.69 35.46
C ASP A 31 18.47 -7.99 35.16
N GLY A 32 18.17 -9.21 34.70
CA GLY A 32 16.82 -9.67 34.33
C GLY A 32 16.38 -9.34 32.90
N GLU A 33 17.10 -8.47 32.19
CA GLU A 33 16.80 -8.01 30.84
C GLU A 33 17.63 -8.74 29.79
N TYR A 34 17.09 -8.96 28.58
CA TYR A 34 17.86 -9.57 27.49
C TYR A 34 19.07 -8.71 27.11
N HIS A 35 20.26 -9.31 27.09
CA HIS A 35 21.49 -8.58 26.80
C HIS A 35 22.59 -9.54 26.34
N ARG A 36 23.23 -9.21 25.21
CA ARG A 36 24.45 -9.89 24.76
C ARG A 36 25.21 -9.02 23.74
N THR A 37 26.53 -8.90 23.88
CA THR A 37 27.37 -8.06 22.99
C THR A 37 28.09 -8.85 21.90
N ASP A 38 28.23 -10.17 22.06
CA ASP A 38 29.01 -11.04 21.17
C ASP A 38 28.13 -11.99 20.33
N GLY A 39 26.81 -11.86 20.38
CA GLY A 39 25.89 -12.75 19.70
C GLY A 39 24.42 -12.44 20.00
N PRO A 40 23.49 -13.28 19.49
CA PRO A 40 22.07 -13.15 19.79
C PRO A 40 21.82 -13.44 21.27
N ALA A 41 21.02 -12.58 21.91
CA ALA A 41 20.61 -12.75 23.30
C ALA A 41 19.39 -13.68 23.45
N PHE A 42 18.77 -14.07 22.33
CA PHE A 42 17.69 -15.06 22.31
C PHE A 42 17.80 -15.92 21.05
N LEU A 43 17.72 -17.23 21.23
CA LEU A 43 17.65 -18.23 20.18
C LEU A 43 16.44 -19.13 20.43
N ARG A 44 15.74 -19.54 19.37
CA ARG A 44 14.64 -20.50 19.44
C ARG A 44 14.74 -21.56 18.36
N TYR A 45 14.57 -22.80 18.77
CA TYR A 45 14.69 -23.98 17.93
C TYR A 45 13.36 -24.74 17.87
N THR A 46 13.18 -25.55 16.83
CA THR A 46 12.17 -26.62 16.83
C THR A 46 12.63 -27.83 17.63
N GLU A 47 11.72 -28.76 17.91
CA GLU A 47 12.07 -30.03 18.58
C GLU A 47 13.07 -30.87 17.77
N ASP A 48 13.03 -30.76 16.44
CA ASP A 48 14.00 -31.40 15.53
C ASP A 48 15.35 -30.66 15.45
N GLY A 49 15.52 -29.56 16.18
CA GLY A 49 16.77 -28.81 16.29
C GLY A 49 16.99 -27.74 15.22
N PHE A 50 15.98 -27.40 14.42
CA PHE A 50 16.08 -26.30 13.44
C PHE A 50 16.00 -24.95 14.17
N LEU A 51 17.02 -24.10 13.99
CA LEU A 51 16.98 -22.72 14.48
C LEU A 51 15.95 -21.93 13.65
N VAL A 52 14.95 -21.37 14.31
CA VAL A 52 13.82 -20.67 13.66
C VAL A 52 13.74 -19.20 14.04
N GLU A 53 14.46 -18.76 15.07
CA GLU A 53 14.51 -17.36 15.44
C GLU A 53 15.78 -17.00 16.21
N GLU A 54 16.32 -15.84 15.87
CA GLU A 54 17.47 -15.21 16.51
C GLU A 54 17.11 -13.75 16.81
N ARG A 55 17.44 -13.29 18.01
CA ARG A 55 17.26 -11.87 18.39
C ARG A 55 18.46 -11.34 19.14
N TRP A 56 18.93 -10.16 18.73
CA TRP A 56 20.00 -9.41 19.36
C TRP A 56 19.40 -8.32 20.24
N TYR A 57 19.86 -8.28 21.48
CA TYR A 57 19.43 -7.29 22.46
C TYR A 57 20.62 -6.65 23.14
N LEU A 58 20.51 -5.34 23.37
CA LEU A 58 21.41 -4.57 24.21
C LEU A 58 20.57 -3.85 25.27
N ASN A 59 20.78 -4.22 26.54
CA ASN A 59 20.07 -3.66 27.69
C ASN A 59 18.53 -3.74 27.57
N GLY A 60 18.01 -4.91 27.20
CA GLY A 60 16.57 -5.16 27.05
C GLY A 60 15.96 -4.69 25.72
N LEU A 61 16.70 -3.90 24.92
CA LEU A 61 16.21 -3.35 23.65
C LEU A 61 16.74 -4.14 22.46
N LEU A 62 15.87 -4.45 21.49
CA LEU A 62 16.31 -5.01 20.20
C LEU A 62 17.33 -4.06 19.56
N HIS A 63 18.54 -4.55 19.31
CA HIS A 63 19.64 -3.70 18.86
C HIS A 63 20.71 -4.55 18.17
N ARG A 64 21.17 -4.11 17.00
CA ARG A 64 22.37 -4.63 16.34
C ARG A 64 22.91 -3.59 15.35
N GLU A 65 24.22 -3.34 15.37
CA GLU A 65 24.87 -2.34 14.51
C GLU A 65 25.14 -2.89 13.10
N ASP A 66 25.64 -4.12 13.00
CA ASP A 66 26.17 -4.68 11.74
C ASP A 66 25.24 -5.68 11.03
N GLY A 67 23.97 -5.76 11.42
CA GLY A 67 23.06 -6.77 10.85
C GLY A 67 21.64 -6.72 11.39
N PRO A 68 20.78 -7.66 10.98
CA PRO A 68 19.41 -7.72 11.48
C PRO A 68 19.42 -8.08 12.97
N ALA A 69 18.70 -7.30 13.76
CA ALA A 69 18.52 -7.55 15.19
C ALA A 69 17.47 -8.63 15.45
N ARG A 70 16.67 -9.00 14.44
CA ARG A 70 15.79 -10.16 14.50
C ARG A 70 15.81 -10.90 13.18
N ILE A 71 16.02 -12.21 13.25
CA ILE A 71 15.95 -13.13 12.11
C ILE A 71 14.94 -14.20 12.47
N VAL A 72 14.02 -14.50 11.56
CA VAL A 72 13.04 -15.57 11.71
C VAL A 72 13.01 -16.36 10.41
N CYS A 73 12.98 -17.68 10.51
CA CYS A 73 12.73 -18.55 9.37
C CYS A 73 11.84 -19.71 9.79
N ASN A 74 11.07 -20.24 8.85
CA ASN A 74 10.38 -21.50 9.08
C ASN A 74 11.31 -22.69 8.77
N PRO A 75 11.07 -23.87 9.36
CA PRO A 75 11.97 -25.02 9.20
C PRO A 75 12.08 -25.53 7.76
N ILE A 76 11.03 -25.33 6.96
CA ILE A 76 10.94 -25.83 5.58
C ILE A 76 11.62 -24.85 4.60
N GLY A 77 11.95 -23.62 5.04
CA GLY A 77 12.59 -22.59 4.23
C GLY A 77 11.67 -21.84 3.28
N THR A 78 10.35 -22.01 3.39
CA THR A 78 9.38 -21.28 2.56
C THR A 78 9.13 -19.87 3.07
N GLU A 79 9.50 -19.54 4.31
CA GLU A 79 9.33 -18.21 4.89
C GLU A 79 10.58 -17.78 5.64
N SER A 80 11.01 -16.55 5.41
CA SER A 80 12.06 -15.91 6.19
C SER A 80 11.80 -14.42 6.37
N ARG A 81 12.36 -13.87 7.44
CA ARG A 81 12.27 -12.46 7.77
C ARG A 81 13.50 -11.98 8.52
N GLU A 82 14.02 -10.85 8.08
CA GLU A 82 15.11 -10.13 8.72
C GLU A 82 14.64 -8.72 9.06
N GLU A 83 14.87 -8.28 10.29
CA GLU A 83 14.45 -6.98 10.79
C GLU A 83 15.62 -6.29 11.51
N TRP A 84 15.90 -5.04 11.13
CA TRP A 84 16.97 -4.22 11.70
C TRP A 84 16.40 -3.29 12.76
N TYR A 85 17.02 -3.29 13.94
CA TYR A 85 16.65 -2.41 15.04
C TYR A 85 17.90 -1.76 15.62
N PHE A 86 17.76 -0.49 15.96
CA PHE A 86 18.74 0.27 16.72
C PHE A 86 18.06 0.88 17.93
N SER A 87 18.50 0.48 19.12
CA SER A 87 17.98 0.94 20.41
C SER A 87 16.45 0.78 20.53
N GLY A 88 15.94 -0.38 20.13
CA GLY A 88 14.54 -0.75 20.21
C GLY A 88 13.66 -0.25 19.06
N LEU A 89 14.18 0.65 18.20
CA LEU A 89 13.44 1.19 17.08
C LEU A 89 13.86 0.52 15.77
N ARG A 90 12.90 0.14 14.93
CA ARG A 90 13.20 -0.39 13.59
C ARG A 90 13.88 0.71 12.78
N HIS A 91 15.12 0.48 12.37
CA HIS A 91 15.94 1.51 11.75
C HIS A 91 17.11 0.90 10.99
N ARG A 92 17.43 1.48 9.83
CA ARG A 92 18.64 1.20 9.07
C ARG A 92 18.94 2.36 8.13
N ASP A 93 20.14 2.94 8.22
CA ASP A 93 20.53 4.03 7.31
C ASP A 93 20.83 3.53 5.89
N GLN A 94 21.46 2.36 5.79
CA GLN A 94 21.95 1.80 4.52
C GLN A 94 21.15 0.56 4.14
N GLY A 95 19.99 0.77 3.52
CA GLY A 95 19.13 -0.30 2.98
C GLY A 95 17.83 -0.53 3.75
N PRO A 96 17.05 -1.56 3.39
CA PRO A 96 15.78 -1.85 4.04
C PRO A 96 16.00 -2.35 5.47
N ALA A 97 15.17 -1.85 6.39
CA ALA A 97 15.16 -2.28 7.79
C ALA A 97 14.21 -3.46 8.05
N TYR A 98 13.55 -3.96 6.99
CA TYR A 98 12.72 -5.15 6.99
C TYR A 98 12.87 -5.81 5.63
N ILE A 99 13.20 -7.10 5.62
CA ILE A 99 13.22 -7.94 4.43
C ILE A 99 12.45 -9.21 4.77
N ALA A 100 11.49 -9.60 3.95
CA ALA A 100 10.77 -10.86 4.09
C ALA A 100 10.71 -11.62 2.77
N HIS A 101 10.81 -12.95 2.86
CA HIS A 101 10.58 -13.86 1.75
C HIS A 101 9.46 -14.83 2.12
N GLU A 102 8.57 -15.09 1.17
CA GLU A 102 7.45 -16.02 1.32
C GLU A 102 7.30 -16.80 0.02
N GLN A 103 7.33 -18.13 0.11
CA GLN A 103 7.18 -19.03 -1.03
C GLN A 103 5.80 -19.69 -1.01
N THR A 104 5.07 -19.55 -2.11
CA THR A 104 3.74 -20.14 -2.29
C THR A 104 3.63 -20.69 -3.72
N GLU A 105 3.30 -21.96 -3.88
CA GLU A 105 3.05 -22.59 -5.19
C GLU A 105 4.15 -22.31 -6.25
N GLY A 106 5.41 -22.39 -5.85
CA GLY A 106 6.56 -22.15 -6.75
C GLY A 106 6.84 -20.68 -7.08
N ARG A 107 6.14 -19.74 -6.43
CA ARG A 107 6.42 -18.30 -6.49
C ARG A 107 7.08 -17.86 -5.19
N ILE A 108 8.07 -16.99 -5.27
CA ILE A 108 8.71 -16.37 -4.11
C ILE A 108 8.35 -14.88 -4.12
N LYS A 109 7.67 -14.42 -3.08
CA LYS A 109 7.45 -13.00 -2.81
C LYS A 109 8.57 -12.49 -1.94
N ARG A 110 9.23 -11.40 -2.35
CA ARG A 110 10.18 -10.65 -1.53
C ARG A 110 9.60 -9.27 -1.23
N GLU A 111 9.61 -8.88 0.04
CA GLU A 111 9.17 -7.56 0.48
C GLU A 111 10.29 -6.86 1.23
N GLU A 112 10.59 -5.63 0.82
CA GLU A 112 11.61 -4.77 1.41
C GLU A 112 10.96 -3.48 1.90
N ARG A 113 11.24 -3.08 3.14
CA ARG A 113 10.72 -1.84 3.72
C ARG A 113 11.82 -1.05 4.44
N TRP A 114 11.81 0.26 4.25
CA TRP A 114 12.77 1.20 4.84
C TRP A 114 12.17 1.88 6.06
N TYR A 115 12.87 1.84 7.18
CA TYR A 115 12.46 2.52 8.40
C TYR A 115 13.58 3.39 8.92
N ILE A 116 13.22 4.59 9.38
CA ILE A 116 14.12 5.52 10.07
C ILE A 116 13.51 5.85 11.43
N LYS A 117 14.21 5.50 12.51
CA LYS A 117 13.78 5.75 13.90
C LYS A 117 12.36 5.26 14.19
N GLY A 118 12.02 4.06 13.70
CA GLY A 118 10.72 3.42 13.89
C GLY A 118 9.66 3.77 12.85
N CYS A 119 9.84 4.84 12.06
CA CYS A 119 8.88 5.27 11.06
C CYS A 119 9.20 4.68 9.68
N LEU A 120 8.18 4.18 8.97
CA LEU A 120 8.27 3.82 7.56
C LEU A 120 8.57 5.10 6.76
N HIS A 121 9.77 5.15 6.19
CA HIS A 121 10.32 6.37 5.64
C HIS A 121 11.47 6.07 4.70
N ARG A 122 11.49 6.77 3.56
CA ARG A 122 12.68 6.85 2.70
C ARG A 122 12.68 8.17 1.95
N GLU A 123 13.82 8.86 1.95
CA GLU A 123 13.97 10.09 1.18
C GLU A 123 14.04 9.78 -0.32
N HIS A 124 13.24 10.49 -1.11
CA HIS A 124 13.22 10.50 -2.59
C HIS A 124 12.88 9.17 -3.32
N GLU A 125 13.03 8.03 -2.67
CA GLU A 125 12.83 6.69 -3.23
C GLU A 125 11.68 5.94 -2.54
N PRO A 126 11.15 4.86 -3.14
CA PRO A 126 10.11 4.06 -2.50
C PRO A 126 10.59 3.44 -1.19
N ALA A 127 9.80 3.60 -0.14
CA ALA A 127 10.02 3.01 1.19
C ALA A 127 9.46 1.59 1.31
N VAL A 128 8.67 1.13 0.33
CA VAL A 128 8.21 -0.26 0.24
C VAL A 128 8.44 -0.74 -1.19
N LEU A 129 9.09 -1.89 -1.34
CA LEU A 129 9.23 -2.61 -2.61
C LEU A 129 8.75 -4.05 -2.43
N VAL A 130 7.98 -4.54 -3.39
CA VAL A 130 7.53 -5.94 -3.43
C VAL A 130 7.89 -6.54 -4.77
N PHE A 131 8.62 -7.66 -4.72
CA PHE A 131 9.05 -8.43 -5.88
C PHE A 131 8.37 -9.80 -5.87
N LEU A 132 8.12 -10.35 -7.06
CA LEU A 132 7.77 -11.74 -7.26
C LEU A 132 8.83 -12.42 -8.10
N THR A 133 9.27 -13.60 -7.68
CA THR A 133 10.18 -14.46 -8.43
C THR A 133 9.45 -15.74 -8.81
N ARG A 134 9.53 -16.12 -10.09
CA ARG A 134 9.01 -17.39 -10.62
C ARG A 134 10.01 -17.94 -11.62
N GLU A 135 10.35 -19.23 -11.50
CA GLU A 135 11.23 -19.92 -12.46
C GLU A 135 12.58 -19.18 -12.67
N GLY A 136 13.07 -18.49 -11.63
CA GLY A 136 14.33 -17.72 -11.67
C GLY A 136 14.19 -16.26 -12.12
N GLU A 137 13.07 -15.87 -12.72
CA GLU A 137 12.81 -14.49 -13.15
C GLU A 137 12.18 -13.69 -12.01
N THR A 138 12.70 -12.49 -11.75
CA THR A 138 12.22 -11.59 -10.68
C THR A 138 11.65 -10.32 -11.26
N VAL A 139 10.42 -9.97 -10.87
CA VAL A 139 9.71 -8.78 -11.32
C VAL A 139 9.25 -7.93 -10.13
N LEU A 140 9.39 -6.62 -10.24
CA LEU A 140 8.82 -5.67 -9.27
C LEU A 140 7.32 -5.57 -9.49
N VAL A 141 6.52 -5.79 -8.46
CA VAL A 141 5.04 -5.76 -8.54
C VAL A 141 4.40 -4.64 -7.74
N CYS A 142 5.11 -4.06 -6.78
CA CYS A 142 4.64 -2.90 -6.03
C CYS A 142 5.80 -2.02 -5.59
N ARG A 143 5.61 -0.70 -5.67
CA ARG A 143 6.45 0.28 -4.99
C ARG A 143 5.60 1.37 -4.37
N GLU A 144 5.96 1.79 -3.16
CA GLU A 144 5.24 2.81 -2.40
C GLU A 144 6.20 3.81 -1.77
N TRP A 145 5.84 5.09 -1.83
CA TRP A 145 6.61 6.18 -1.23
C TRP A 145 5.95 6.60 0.09
N TRP A 146 6.77 6.68 1.12
CA TRP A 146 6.35 7.00 2.48
C TRP A 146 7.32 7.98 3.12
N TYR A 147 6.75 8.96 3.83
CA TYR A 147 7.48 9.91 4.63
C TYR A 147 6.86 9.96 6.03
N LYS A 148 7.59 9.48 7.04
CA LYS A 148 7.17 9.48 8.45
C LYS A 148 5.78 8.83 8.64
N ASP A 149 5.66 7.59 8.18
CA ASP A 149 4.43 6.78 8.27
C ASP A 149 3.23 7.30 7.47
N GLN A 150 3.42 8.27 6.59
CA GLN A 150 2.38 8.77 5.69
C GLN A 150 2.75 8.51 4.23
N ARG A 151 1.82 7.97 3.43
CA ARG A 151 2.04 7.82 1.99
C ARG A 151 2.17 9.18 1.33
N HIS A 152 3.28 9.39 0.64
CA HIS A 152 3.63 10.71 0.14
C HIS A 152 4.62 10.64 -1.03
N CYS A 153 4.35 11.42 -2.07
CA CYS A 153 5.28 11.70 -3.17
C CYS A 153 4.93 13.05 -3.77
N GLU A 154 5.82 14.05 -3.67
CA GLU A 154 5.56 15.41 -4.20
C GLU A 154 5.51 15.45 -5.72
N ASN A 155 6.27 14.58 -6.37
CA ASN A 155 6.55 14.65 -7.81
C ASN A 155 5.88 13.52 -8.61
N GLY A 156 4.96 12.76 -8.02
CA GLY A 156 4.42 11.57 -8.67
C GLY A 156 3.40 10.79 -7.83
N PRO A 157 3.01 9.60 -8.29
CA PRO A 157 2.17 8.72 -7.49
C PRO A 157 2.93 8.26 -6.24
N ALA A 158 2.21 8.11 -5.14
CA ALA A 158 2.77 7.54 -3.90
C ALA A 158 2.64 6.01 -3.85
N GLN A 159 1.92 5.40 -4.80
CA GLN A 159 1.88 3.95 -4.99
C GLN A 159 1.79 3.60 -6.48
N GLU A 160 2.61 2.65 -6.90
CA GLU A 160 2.52 2.02 -8.21
C GLU A 160 2.53 0.50 -8.08
N THR A 161 1.65 -0.17 -8.83
CA THR A 161 1.63 -1.62 -8.95
C THR A 161 1.82 -2.05 -10.39
N PHE A 162 2.36 -3.24 -10.59
CA PHE A 162 2.70 -3.79 -11.90
C PHE A 162 2.08 -5.17 -12.08
N TYR A 163 1.87 -5.53 -13.34
CA TYR A 163 1.64 -6.92 -13.73
C TYR A 163 2.94 -7.73 -13.63
N ASP A 164 2.81 -9.06 -13.66
CA ASP A 164 3.96 -9.97 -13.76
C ASP A 164 4.75 -9.78 -15.05
N THR A 165 4.13 -9.22 -16.10
CA THR A 165 4.77 -8.76 -17.33
C THR A 165 5.65 -7.52 -17.13
N GLY A 166 5.66 -6.90 -15.94
CA GLY A 166 6.36 -5.65 -15.65
C GLY A 166 5.66 -4.39 -16.16
N THR A 167 4.52 -4.52 -16.86
CA THR A 167 3.74 -3.36 -17.29
C THR A 167 2.97 -2.75 -16.11
N ILE A 168 2.82 -1.42 -16.11
CA ILE A 168 2.13 -0.75 -15.02
C ILE A 168 0.66 -1.18 -14.97
N ARG A 169 0.20 -1.51 -13.77
CA ARG A 169 -1.18 -1.92 -13.48
C ARG A 169 -1.98 -0.79 -12.88
N SER A 170 -1.40 -0.05 -11.93
CA SER A 170 -2.07 1.10 -11.33
C SER A 170 -1.10 2.15 -10.80
N ARG A 171 -1.55 3.40 -10.79
CA ARG A 171 -0.92 4.53 -10.09
C ARG A 171 -1.92 5.17 -9.14
N LYS A 172 -1.48 5.54 -7.94
CA LYS A 172 -2.33 6.22 -6.95
C LYS A 172 -1.60 7.36 -6.27
N TRP A 173 -2.32 8.46 -6.09
CA TRP A 173 -1.86 9.68 -5.45
C TRP A 173 -2.54 9.86 -4.10
N TYR A 174 -1.76 10.23 -3.09
CA TYR A 174 -2.22 10.37 -1.72
C TYR A 174 -1.74 11.69 -1.11
N VAL A 175 -2.58 12.25 -0.25
CA VAL A 175 -2.23 13.32 0.69
C VAL A 175 -2.81 12.93 2.05
N ASN A 176 -1.98 12.90 3.09
CA ASN A 176 -2.37 12.46 4.45
C ASN A 176 -3.12 11.12 4.42
N ASP A 177 -2.58 10.14 3.68
CA ASP A 177 -3.14 8.80 3.46
C ASP A 177 -4.52 8.72 2.81
N ARG A 178 -5.02 9.81 2.24
CA ARG A 178 -6.28 9.86 1.48
C ARG A 178 -5.98 10.07 0.01
N LEU A 179 -6.72 9.39 -0.86
CA LEU A 179 -6.64 9.61 -2.31
C LEU A 179 -6.91 11.09 -2.62
N HIS A 180 -5.98 11.73 -3.31
CA HIS A 180 -6.07 13.17 -3.56
C HIS A 180 -5.18 13.57 -4.74
N ARG A 181 -5.75 14.23 -5.74
CA ARG A 181 -5.01 14.90 -6.82
C ARG A 181 -5.93 15.95 -7.47
N PRO A 182 -5.65 17.25 -7.32
CA PRO A 182 -6.52 18.30 -7.87
C PRO A 182 -6.36 18.44 -9.39
N ASP A 183 -5.15 18.28 -9.90
CA ASP A 183 -4.82 18.55 -11.31
C ASP A 183 -4.91 17.31 -12.24
N GLY A 184 -5.43 16.18 -11.74
CA GLY A 184 -5.47 14.94 -12.50
C GLY A 184 -6.13 13.79 -11.75
N PRO A 185 -6.25 12.61 -12.35
CA PRO A 185 -6.85 11.45 -11.69
C PRO A 185 -5.96 10.98 -10.54
N ALA A 186 -6.54 10.82 -9.35
CA ALA A 186 -5.85 10.28 -8.18
C ALA A 186 -5.72 8.75 -8.22
N VAL A 187 -6.45 8.08 -9.12
CA VAL A 187 -6.27 6.66 -9.44
C VAL A 187 -6.27 6.50 -10.96
N GLU A 188 -5.23 5.85 -11.46
CA GLU A 188 -5.14 5.39 -12.85
C GLU A 188 -4.95 3.88 -12.81
N GLU A 189 -5.72 3.12 -13.59
CA GLU A 189 -5.49 1.69 -13.78
C GLU A 189 -5.42 1.35 -15.26
N TYR A 190 -4.63 0.34 -15.59
CA TYR A 190 -4.30 -0.04 -16.96
C TYR A 190 -4.55 -1.52 -17.18
N PHE A 191 -4.81 -1.91 -18.42
CA PHE A 191 -4.74 -3.29 -18.86
C PHE A 191 -3.28 -3.74 -18.99
N THR A 192 -3.04 -5.05 -19.08
CA THR A 192 -1.70 -5.61 -19.36
C THR A 192 -1.08 -5.06 -20.64
N SER A 193 -1.90 -4.65 -21.62
CA SER A 193 -1.49 -3.99 -22.86
C SER A 193 -0.99 -2.54 -22.68
N GLY A 194 -1.06 -1.99 -21.46
CA GLY A 194 -0.73 -0.59 -21.16
C GLY A 194 -1.83 0.42 -21.47
N LYS A 195 -2.94 -0.01 -22.09
CA LYS A 195 -4.09 0.87 -22.32
C LYS A 195 -4.82 1.20 -21.02
N LEU A 196 -5.26 2.44 -20.89
CA LEU A 196 -6.02 2.91 -19.74
C LEU A 196 -7.34 2.13 -19.60
N ARG A 197 -7.63 1.70 -18.38
CA ARG A 197 -8.81 0.94 -17.98
C ARG A 197 -9.74 1.77 -17.13
N LEU A 198 -9.18 2.56 -16.23
CA LEU A 198 -9.92 3.35 -15.25
C LEU A 198 -9.16 4.62 -14.94
N GLU A 199 -9.90 5.72 -14.81
CA GLU A 199 -9.44 6.95 -14.19
C GLU A 199 -10.44 7.38 -13.13
N GLU A 200 -9.96 7.80 -11.97
CA GLU A 200 -10.77 8.36 -10.90
C GLU A 200 -10.13 9.59 -10.29
N TRP A 201 -10.93 10.64 -10.12
CA TRP A 201 -10.52 11.89 -9.50
C TRP A 201 -11.00 11.92 -8.05
N TYR A 202 -10.08 12.16 -7.13
CA TYR A 202 -10.39 12.26 -5.71
C TYR A 202 -9.87 13.57 -5.12
N LEU A 203 -10.66 14.11 -4.20
CA LEU A 203 -10.28 15.20 -3.32
C LEU A 203 -10.52 14.77 -1.87
N TYR A 204 -9.45 14.72 -1.07
CA TYR A 204 -9.44 14.31 0.34
C TYR A 204 -10.15 12.97 0.61
N GLY A 205 -9.96 11.98 -0.28
CA GLY A 205 -10.53 10.65 -0.16
C GLY A 205 -11.95 10.50 -0.69
N LYS A 206 -12.55 11.57 -1.24
CA LYS A 206 -13.88 11.53 -1.86
C LYS A 206 -13.78 11.65 -3.36
N LEU A 207 -14.50 10.80 -4.10
CA LEU A 207 -14.58 10.89 -5.56
C LEU A 207 -15.21 12.23 -5.94
N HIS A 208 -14.46 13.06 -6.67
CA HIS A 208 -14.80 14.45 -6.91
C HIS A 208 -14.05 14.96 -8.14
N ARG A 209 -14.74 15.69 -9.02
CA ARG A 209 -14.12 16.48 -10.09
C ARG A 209 -15.02 17.63 -10.49
N ASP A 210 -14.44 18.83 -10.56
CA ASP A 210 -15.12 19.98 -11.14
C ASP A 210 -15.02 19.94 -12.68
N GLY A 211 -16.13 20.19 -13.36
CA GLY A 211 -16.16 20.34 -14.82
C GLY A 211 -16.00 19.06 -15.65
N GLY A 212 -15.96 17.88 -15.03
CA GLY A 212 -15.82 16.61 -15.76
C GLY A 212 -16.27 15.38 -14.97
N PRO A 213 -16.28 14.21 -15.60
CA PRO A 213 -16.58 12.97 -14.91
C PRO A 213 -15.47 12.66 -13.89
N ALA A 214 -15.87 12.37 -12.67
CA ALA A 214 -14.98 11.96 -11.58
C ALA A 214 -14.56 10.49 -11.69
N ARG A 215 -15.24 9.67 -12.50
CA ARG A 215 -14.79 8.32 -12.88
C ARG A 215 -15.06 8.05 -14.35
N GLN A 216 -14.08 7.46 -15.02
CA GLN A 216 -14.15 7.03 -16.41
C GLN A 216 -13.63 5.60 -16.56
N MET A 217 -14.40 4.75 -17.24
CA MET A 217 -14.03 3.35 -17.49
C MET A 217 -13.87 3.09 -18.97
N TYR A 218 -12.92 2.24 -19.34
CA TYR A 218 -12.59 1.91 -20.72
C TYR A 218 -12.45 0.40 -20.91
N ASN A 219 -12.72 -0.07 -22.13
CA ASN A 219 -12.43 -1.44 -22.52
C ASN A 219 -10.98 -1.58 -23.04
N SER A 220 -10.56 -2.80 -23.35
CA SER A 220 -9.21 -3.09 -23.86
C SER A 220 -8.92 -2.49 -25.24
N SER A 221 -9.92 -2.07 -26.01
CA SER A 221 -9.69 -1.32 -27.26
C SER A 221 -9.39 0.16 -27.00
N GLY A 222 -9.73 0.68 -25.82
CA GLY A 222 -9.62 2.09 -25.43
C GLY A 222 -10.94 2.86 -25.54
N SER A 223 -12.04 2.19 -25.87
CA SER A 223 -13.36 2.81 -25.96
C SER A 223 -13.94 3.03 -24.57
N CYS A 224 -14.46 4.23 -24.33
CA CYS A 224 -15.12 4.57 -23.06
C CYS A 224 -16.40 3.74 -22.91
N LEU A 225 -16.52 3.06 -21.77
CA LEU A 225 -17.65 2.21 -21.38
C LEU A 225 -18.61 2.93 -20.44
N ALA A 226 -18.09 3.81 -19.58
CA ALA A 226 -18.93 4.55 -18.65
C ALA A 226 -18.25 5.82 -18.14
N ARG A 227 -19.07 6.79 -17.79
CA ARG A 227 -18.67 8.05 -17.16
C ARG A 227 -19.59 8.36 -15.99
N TYR A 228 -19.01 8.82 -14.89
CA TYR A 228 -19.73 9.15 -13.67
C TYR A 228 -19.28 10.51 -13.18
N TRP A 229 -20.22 11.42 -12.98
CA TRP A 229 -20.00 12.74 -12.41
C TRP A 229 -20.36 12.71 -10.93
N LEU A 230 -19.37 12.99 -10.10
CA LEU A 230 -19.53 13.07 -8.66
C LEU A 230 -18.86 14.34 -8.13
N CYS A 231 -19.50 14.94 -7.14
CA CYS A 231 -18.95 16.03 -6.36
C CYS A 231 -18.99 15.62 -4.88
N HIS A 232 -17.83 15.64 -4.21
CA HIS A 232 -17.68 15.28 -2.79
C HIS A 232 -18.29 13.90 -2.44
N GLY A 233 -18.13 12.93 -3.34
CA GLY A 233 -18.59 11.55 -3.15
C GLY A 233 -20.06 11.30 -3.49
N GLN A 234 -20.79 12.31 -3.98
CA GLN A 234 -22.20 12.18 -4.36
C GLN A 234 -22.37 12.37 -5.86
N TYR A 235 -23.23 11.56 -6.49
CA TYR A 235 -23.61 11.77 -7.88
C TYR A 235 -24.24 13.15 -8.06
N HIS A 236 -23.67 13.95 -8.94
CA HIS A 236 -24.15 15.30 -9.20
C HIS A 236 -23.73 15.72 -10.60
N ARG A 237 -24.70 16.18 -11.38
CA ARG A 237 -24.48 16.87 -12.64
C ARG A 237 -25.73 17.68 -12.97
N ASP A 238 -25.58 18.99 -13.16
CA ASP A 238 -26.70 19.88 -13.42
C ASP A 238 -26.89 20.17 -14.91
N ASP A 239 -25.90 19.90 -15.76
CA ASP A 239 -25.92 20.10 -17.21
C ASP A 239 -26.24 18.84 -18.05
N GLY A 240 -26.44 17.69 -17.39
CA GLY A 240 -26.70 16.42 -18.08
C GLY A 240 -26.82 15.23 -17.13
N PRO A 241 -26.78 14.00 -17.66
CA PRO A 241 -26.83 12.80 -16.83
C PRO A 241 -25.54 12.64 -16.00
N ALA A 242 -25.68 12.44 -14.70
CA ALA A 242 -24.54 12.19 -13.81
C ALA A 242 -23.94 10.79 -13.99
N VAL A 243 -24.64 9.88 -14.68
CA VAL A 243 -24.14 8.57 -15.07
C VAL A 243 -24.45 8.32 -16.53
N GLU A 244 -23.44 7.94 -17.31
CA GLU A 244 -23.55 7.53 -18.70
C GLU A 244 -22.92 6.13 -18.85
N ILE A 245 -23.72 5.11 -19.19
CA ILE A 245 -23.22 3.75 -19.49
C ILE A 245 -23.28 3.52 -20.99
N ILE A 246 -22.12 3.49 -21.64
CA ILE A 246 -21.94 3.36 -23.08
C ILE A 246 -21.85 1.87 -23.43
N HIS A 247 -22.88 1.33 -24.09
CA HIS A 247 -22.83 -0.04 -24.61
C HIS A 247 -22.04 -0.09 -25.93
N THR A 248 -21.01 -0.93 -25.98
CA THR A 248 -20.34 -1.29 -27.24
C THR A 248 -20.78 -2.68 -27.66
N LYS A 249 -21.75 -2.80 -28.58
CA LYS A 249 -21.84 -3.99 -29.43
C LYS A 249 -21.72 -3.57 -30.89
N GLY A 250 -20.69 -4.13 -31.54
CA GLY A 250 -20.32 -4.05 -32.95
C GLY A 250 -21.14 -3.11 -33.85
N TYR A 251 -20.76 -1.84 -33.89
CA TYR A 251 -21.12 -0.91 -34.97
C TYR A 251 -22.49 -0.20 -34.93
N LYS A 252 -23.22 -0.19 -33.80
CA LYS A 252 -24.25 0.84 -33.54
C LYS A 252 -24.21 1.28 -32.08
N LEU A 253 -23.97 2.58 -31.85
CA LEU A 253 -24.15 3.26 -30.56
C LEU A 253 -25.65 3.21 -30.20
N ILE A 254 -26.09 2.16 -29.49
CA ILE A 254 -27.42 2.12 -28.87
C ILE A 254 -27.38 3.10 -27.68
N PRO A 255 -28.41 3.94 -27.47
CA PRO A 255 -28.35 4.97 -26.45
C PRO A 255 -28.01 4.38 -25.09
N ALA A 256 -27.00 4.98 -24.49
CA ALA A 256 -26.50 4.68 -23.17
C ALA A 256 -27.63 4.65 -22.13
N ARG A 257 -27.52 3.77 -21.13
CA ARG A 257 -28.33 3.97 -19.91
C ARG A 257 -27.81 5.23 -19.23
N THR A 258 -28.67 6.23 -19.09
CA THR A 258 -28.33 7.51 -18.48
C THR A 258 -29.16 7.73 -17.23
N TYR A 259 -28.52 8.24 -16.18
CA TYR A 259 -29.19 8.55 -14.92
C TYR A 259 -28.84 9.96 -14.49
N TYR A 260 -29.85 10.70 -14.05
CA TYR A 260 -29.74 12.09 -13.67
C TYR A 260 -29.72 12.21 -12.15
N TYR A 261 -28.74 12.93 -11.61
CA TYR A 261 -28.62 13.15 -10.17
C TYR A 261 -28.28 14.59 -9.86
N LEU A 262 -28.91 15.13 -8.81
CA LEU A 262 -28.55 16.41 -8.20
C LEU A 262 -28.32 16.18 -6.71
N GLU A 263 -27.10 16.43 -6.23
CA GLU A 263 -26.72 16.32 -4.81
C GLU A 263 -27.07 14.92 -4.25
N GLY A 264 -26.72 13.88 -5.00
CA GLY A 264 -26.96 12.48 -4.64
C GLY A 264 -28.40 11.98 -4.84
N LYS A 265 -29.35 12.84 -5.23
CA LYS A 265 -30.75 12.45 -5.44
C LYS A 265 -31.02 12.11 -6.89
N LEU A 266 -31.53 10.90 -7.14
CA LEU A 266 -31.95 10.45 -8.47
C LEU A 266 -33.16 11.27 -8.95
N ILE A 267 -33.07 11.78 -10.17
CA ILE A 267 -34.10 12.59 -10.81
C ILE A 267 -34.65 11.86 -12.03
N ALA A 268 -35.97 11.80 -12.15
CA ALA A 268 -36.61 11.28 -13.35
C ALA A 268 -36.25 12.16 -14.56
N ALA A 269 -35.92 11.54 -15.70
CA ALA A 269 -35.40 12.26 -16.88
C ALA A 269 -36.34 13.38 -17.37
N ASN A 270 -37.65 13.15 -17.33
CA ASN A 270 -38.67 14.15 -17.71
C ASN A 270 -38.77 15.36 -16.77
N GLN A 271 -38.25 15.26 -15.55
CA GLN A 271 -38.24 16.33 -14.55
C GLN A 271 -36.89 17.06 -14.46
N PHE A 272 -35.84 16.53 -15.11
CA PHE A 272 -34.47 16.97 -14.88
C PHE A 272 -34.26 18.43 -15.26
N GLN A 273 -34.67 18.85 -16.45
CA GLN A 273 -34.45 20.22 -16.94
C GLN A 273 -35.02 21.29 -16.00
N GLN A 274 -36.23 21.07 -15.48
CA GLN A 274 -36.87 21.98 -14.52
C GLN A 274 -36.11 22.01 -13.19
N LYS A 275 -35.79 20.85 -12.63
CA LYS A 275 -35.10 20.74 -11.33
C LYS A 275 -33.67 21.27 -11.39
N ALA A 276 -32.94 21.01 -12.48
CA ALA A 276 -31.60 21.55 -12.70
C ALA A 276 -31.60 23.08 -12.83
N ARG A 277 -32.58 23.66 -13.56
CA ARG A 277 -32.74 25.11 -13.63
C ARG A 277 -32.97 25.74 -12.25
N LEU A 278 -33.89 25.17 -11.46
CA LEU A 278 -34.16 25.65 -10.09
C LEU A 278 -32.93 25.53 -9.19
N TYR A 279 -32.18 24.43 -9.31
CA TYR A 279 -30.92 24.22 -8.59
C TYR A 279 -29.87 25.29 -8.93
N ARG A 280 -29.67 25.61 -10.21
CA ARG A 280 -28.71 26.67 -10.60
C ARG A 280 -29.12 28.04 -10.07
N LEU A 281 -30.40 28.38 -10.13
CA LEU A 281 -30.92 29.64 -9.60
C LEU A 281 -30.74 29.73 -8.07
N SER A 282 -30.97 28.64 -7.33
CA SER A 282 -30.77 28.65 -5.88
C SER A 282 -29.30 28.81 -5.50
N LYS A 283 -28.36 28.19 -6.25
CA LYS A 283 -26.93 28.36 -6.02
C LYS A 283 -26.43 29.76 -6.38
N SER A 284 -26.94 30.38 -7.44
CA SER A 284 -26.57 31.76 -7.79
C SER A 284 -27.13 32.78 -6.79
N LEU A 285 -28.35 32.54 -6.26
CA LEU A 285 -28.93 33.36 -5.19
C LEU A 285 -28.13 33.24 -3.89
N ALA A 286 -27.71 32.03 -3.52
CA ALA A 286 -26.87 31.80 -2.34
C ALA A 286 -25.48 32.45 -2.46
N TRP A 287 -24.88 32.42 -3.65
CA TRP A 287 -23.61 33.11 -3.91
C TRP A 287 -23.71 34.64 -3.75
N ASN A 288 -24.86 35.22 -4.11
CA ASN A 288 -25.10 36.65 -3.96
C ASN A 288 -25.50 37.08 -2.54
N SER A 289 -25.85 36.14 -1.64
CA SER A 289 -26.18 36.45 -0.25
C SER A 289 -25.00 36.33 0.72
N ASP A 290 -23.88 35.73 0.29
CA ASP A 290 -22.66 35.52 1.08
C ASP A 290 -21.56 36.58 0.80
N GLU A 291 -21.86 37.67 0.07
CA GLU A 291 -20.97 38.84 0.07
C GLU A 291 -20.98 39.48 1.47
N PRO A 292 -19.84 39.51 2.20
CA PRO A 292 -19.78 40.32 3.41
C PRO A 292 -19.89 41.77 2.95
N PHE A 293 -20.97 42.44 3.35
CA PHE A 293 -21.14 43.88 3.23
C PHE A 293 -19.84 44.59 3.66
N ARG A 294 -19.01 44.97 2.68
CA ARG A 294 -17.95 45.94 2.89
C ARG A 294 -18.61 47.31 2.78
N LEU A 295 -18.89 47.89 3.94
CA LEU A 295 -19.04 49.34 4.12
C LEU A 295 -17.72 50.04 3.79
#